data_AF-A0A7Y7QJ41-F1
#
_entry.id   AF-A0A7Y7QJ41-F1
#
_cell.length_a   1.000
_cell.length_b   1.000
_cell.length_c   1.000
_cell.angle_alpha   90.00
_cell.angle_beta   90.00
_cell.angle_gamma   90.00
#
_symmetry.space_group_name_H-M   'P 1'
#
loop_
_entity.id
_entity.type
_entity.pdbx_description
1 polymer ?
#
loop_
_entity_poly.entity_id
_entity_poly.type
_entity_poly.pdbx_seq_one_letter_code
_entity_poly.pdbx_strand_id
1 'polypeptide(L)' 'MGKQQIKVDGKVLDKIASSEIMTESEKLSFMKYVGYMTNSEQKELVEII' A
#
# COMPACT_ATOMS: atom_id res chain seq x y z
N MET A 1 -7.60 -6.08 22.12
CA MET A 1 -7.75 -5.98 20.65
C MET A 1 -6.39 -6.23 20.04
N GLY A 2 -6.20 -7.36 19.36
CA GLY A 2 -4.90 -7.71 18.77
C GLY A 2 -4.51 -6.73 17.68
N LYS A 3 -3.26 -6.26 17.67
CA LYS A 3 -2.72 -5.46 16.56
C LYS A 3 -2.72 -6.35 15.31
N GLN A 4 -3.61 -6.11 14.36
CA GLN A 4 -3.47 -6.72 13.04
C GLN A 4 -2.17 -6.21 12.44
N GLN A 5 -1.22 -7.12 12.18
CA GLN A 5 -0.03 -6.79 11.42
C GLN A 5 -0.47 -6.55 9.98
N ILE A 6 -0.53 -5.27 9.59
CA ILE A 6 -0.69 -4.86 8.20
C ILE A 6 0.55 -5.37 7.45
N LYS A 7 0.36 -6.37 6.58
CA LYS A 7 1.41 -6.89 5.70
C LYS A 7 1.27 -6.19 4.36
N VAL A 8 2.17 -5.24 4.11
CA VAL A 8 2.26 -4.53 2.83
C VAL A 8 3.62 -4.84 2.21
N ASP A 9 3.62 -5.18 0.93
CA ASP A 9 4.84 -5.39 0.16
C ASP A 9 5.69 -4.11 0.14
N GLY A 10 6.99 -4.25 0.39
CA GLY A 10 7.93 -3.13 0.43
C GLY A 10 7.94 -2.32 -0.86
N LYS A 11 7.76 -2.96 -2.02
CA LYS A 11 7.70 -2.28 -3.32
C LYS A 11 6.44 -1.41 -3.46
N VAL A 12 5.32 -1.86 -2.89
CA VAL A 12 4.10 -1.04 -2.83
C VAL A 12 4.34 0.18 -1.96
N LEU A 13 4.98 0.00 -0.79
CA LEU A 13 5.35 1.12 0.08
C LEU A 13 6.25 2.12 -0.63
N ASP A 14 7.26 1.64 -1.35
CA ASP A 14 8.21 2.49 -2.08
C ASP A 14 7.50 3.32 -3.15
N LYS A 15 6.62 2.70 -3.96
CA LYS A 15 5.85 3.41 -5.00
C LYS A 15 4.87 4.43 -4.43
N ILE A 16 4.17 4.07 -3.33
CA ILE A 16 3.27 5.01 -2.65
C ILE A 16 4.08 6.19 -2.08
N ALA A 17 5.21 5.92 -1.45
CA ALA A 17 6.07 6.95 -0.87
C ALA A 17 6.61 7.91 -1.95
N SER A 18 7.06 7.38 -3.09
CA SER A 18 7.60 8.16 -4.20
C SER A 18 6.55 8.84 -5.09
N SER A 19 5.25 8.55 -4.91
CA SER A 19 4.19 9.14 -5.71
C SER A 19 4.12 10.65 -5.52
N GLU A 20 4.26 11.43 -6.60
CA GLU A 20 4.12 12.90 -6.59
C GLU A 20 2.67 13.36 -6.78
N ILE A 21 1.79 12.45 -7.22
CA ILE A 21 0.38 12.73 -7.51
C ILE A 21 -0.55 12.53 -6.31
N MET A 22 -0.02 12.03 -5.19
CA MET A 22 -0.78 11.78 -3.96
C MET A 22 -0.27 12.66 -2.81
N THR A 23 -1.20 13.25 -2.07
CA THR A 23 -0.90 13.89 -0.78
C THR A 23 -0.54 12.85 0.29
N GLU A 24 0.12 13.26 1.38
CA GLU A 24 0.45 12.35 2.49
C GLU A 24 -0.79 11.67 3.09
N SER A 25 -1.92 12.38 3.18
CA SER A 25 -3.18 11.83 3.68
C SER A 25 -3.74 10.74 2.76
N GLU A 26 -3.64 10.93 1.44
CA GLU A 26 -4.05 9.94 0.45
C GLU A 26 -3.12 8.72 0.49
N LYS A 27 -1.80 8.93 0.63
CA LYS A 27 -0.82 7.84 0.78
C LYS A 27 -1.14 6.97 2.00
N LEU A 28 -1.41 7.59 3.15
CA LEU A 28 -1.80 6.91 4.38
C LEU A 28 -3.12 6.13 4.23
N SER A 29 -4.10 6.72 3.56
CA SER A 29 -5.40 6.07 3.35
C SER A 29 -5.28 4.90 2.39
N PHE A 30 -4.51 5.07 1.32
CA PHE A 30 -4.24 4.02 0.34
C PHE A 30 -3.48 2.85 0.95
N MET A 31 -2.46 3.11 1.80
CA MET A 31 -1.76 2.06 2.55
C MET A 31 -2.71 1.20 3.41
N LYS A 32 -3.75 1.79 4.00
CA LYS A 32 -4.76 1.02 4.74
C LYS A 32 -5.51 0.06 3.83
N TYR A 33 -5.89 0.49 2.62
CA TYR A 33 -6.52 -0.39 1.63
C TYR A 33 -5.58 -1.53 1.20
N VAL A 34 -4.32 -1.21 0.89
CA VAL A 34 -3.32 -2.23 0.52
C VAL A 34 -3.13 -3.25 1.64
N GLY A 35 -3.22 -2.84 2.91
CA GLY A 35 -3.15 -3.73 4.06
C GLY A 35 -4.24 -4.81 4.12
N TYR A 36 -5.34 -4.63 3.38
CA TYR A 36 -6.41 -5.63 3.24
C TYR A 36 -6.28 -6.49 1.97
N MET A 37 -5.34 -6.16 1.07
CA MET A 37 -5.11 -6.91 -0.17
C MET A 37 -4.26 -8.15 0.08
N THR A 38 -4.53 -9.21 -0.67
CA THR A 38 -3.70 -10.42 -0.72
C THR A 38 -2.36 -10.13 -1.39
N ASN A 39 -1.37 -11.00 -1.17
CA ASN A 39 -0.05 -10.86 -1.80
C ASN A 39 -0.13 -10.85 -3.35
N SER A 40 -1.11 -11.52 -3.95
CA SER A 40 -1.29 -11.52 -5.41
C SER A 40 -1.77 -10.16 -5.90
N GLU A 41 -2.81 -9.63 -5.26
CA GLU A 41 -3.36 -8.32 -5.59
C GLU A 41 -2.34 -7.20 -5.35
N GLN A 42 -1.53 -7.30 -4.29
CA GLN A 42 -0.44 -6.34 -4.05
C GLN A 42 0.63 -6.40 -5.15
N LYS A 43 0.95 -7.58 -5.69
CA LYS A 43 1.89 -7.70 -6.82
C LYS A 43 1.34 -7.08 -8.10
N GLU A 44 0.08 -7.39 -8.43
CA GLU A 44 -0.61 -6.77 -9.57
C GLU A 44 -0.64 -5.26 -9.41
N LEU A 45 -0.91 -4.75 -8.21
CA LEU A 45 -0.92 -3.32 -7.94
C LEU A 45 0.43 -2.67 -8.24
N VAL A 46 1.56 -3.27 -7.84
CA VAL A 46 2.91 -2.75 -8.15
C VAL A 46 3.13 -2.60 -9.65
N GLU A 47 2.54 -3.45 -10.49
CA GLU A 47 2.69 -3.35 -11.94
C GLU A 47 1.88 -2.19 -12.55
N ILE A 48 0.84 -1.73 -11.85
CA ILE A 48 -0.12 -0.74 -12.35
C ILE A 48 0.18 0.68 -11.86
N ILE A 49 0.76 0.84 -10.66
CA ILE A 49 1.05 2.14 -10.04
C ILE A 49 2.47 2.65 -10.28
#